data_AF-A0A969TJ72-F1
#
_entry.id   AF-A0A969TJ72-F1
#
_cell.length_a   1.000
_cell.length_b   1.000
_cell.length_c   1.000
_cell.angle_alpha   90.00
_cell.angle_beta   90.00
_cell.angle_gamma   90.00
#
_symmetry.space_group_name_H-M   'P 1'
#
loop_
_entity.id
_entity.type
_entity.pdbx_description
1 polymer ?
#
loop_
_entity_poly.entity_id
_entity_poly.type
_entity_poly.pdbx_seq_one_letter_code
_entity_poly.pdbx_strand_id
1 'polypeptide(L)'
;MGRVFRLGRLILVAPDIPVLTITSGRSNFLRSALRRFEEAYLFSNEGDLALRIASTAANYFSFPAKTRTQGYRLGNVTVCPKNAQTLKSKQRPQAYGILNLDELSNPNCHLLEYLEISVLNKDRSQKLDPANQQTEGEETVASNQEDQESIADLFTYFDCTEYRDRADYNADCQFIDANVLILNGQRSPLKLLDYIRLLVGFATFSPRKFPKGGRDVHGGYFLGKFCKFLMYRLAFLGLQKFLDSLITTSPEELGISTPLPDDLQADLAKILELKETIDPALASLSEGIAPKDAVVLEEEQLAQLRQQRLVALDYLSWICAQKQIQAVFSPERYQVDVLKGDREEVREQMLMRNMK
;
A
#
# COMPACT_ATOMS: atom_id res chain seq x y z
N MET A 1 1.50 -27.63 13.76
CA MET A 1 0.62 -27.33 12.61
C MET A 1 0.92 -26.01 11.88
N GLY A 2 1.61 -25.03 12.50
CA GLY A 2 1.76 -23.66 11.95
C GLY A 2 2.75 -23.41 10.79
N ARG A 3 3.47 -24.41 10.28
CA ARG A 3 4.41 -24.28 9.13
C ARG A 3 3.93 -24.96 7.84
N VAL A 4 2.81 -25.69 7.87
CA VAL A 4 2.38 -26.57 6.78
C VAL A 4 1.41 -25.87 5.81
N PHE A 5 0.64 -24.88 6.30
CA PHE A 5 -0.30 -24.13 5.48
C PHE A 5 0.21 -22.71 5.24
N ARG A 6 0.57 -22.42 3.99
CA ARG A 6 0.90 -21.08 3.49
C ARG A 6 -0.30 -20.55 2.70
N LEU A 7 -0.71 -19.33 2.99
CA LEU A 7 -1.75 -18.64 2.23
C LEU A 7 -1.04 -17.79 1.19
N GLY A 8 -1.47 -17.83 -0.07
CA GLY A 8 -0.77 -17.14 -1.15
C GLY A 8 -0.72 -15.62 -0.93
N ARG A 9 -1.81 -14.93 -1.25
CA ARG A 9 -1.82 -13.47 -1.37
C ARG A 9 -3.04 -12.88 -0.69
N LEU A 10 -2.83 -11.82 0.11
CA LEU A 10 -3.86 -11.07 0.79
C LEU A 10 -3.94 -9.65 0.22
N ILE A 11 -5.11 -9.27 -0.27
CA ILE A 11 -5.41 -7.90 -0.69
C ILE A 11 -6.45 -7.34 0.26
N LEU A 12 -6.07 -6.35 1.06
CA LEU A 12 -6.97 -5.64 1.95
C LEU A 12 -7.28 -4.26 1.36
N VAL A 13 -8.55 -3.97 1.13
CA VAL A 13 -9.01 -2.68 0.58
C VAL A 13 -9.93 -2.03 1.58
N ALA A 14 -9.55 -0.84 2.06
CA ALA A 14 -10.22 -0.14 3.16
C ALA A 14 -10.60 -1.05 4.33
N PRO A 15 -9.69 -1.91 4.84
CA PRO A 15 -10.08 -2.91 5.82
C PRO A 15 -10.51 -2.29 7.13
N ASP A 16 -11.65 -2.77 7.61
CA ASP A 16 -12.16 -2.54 8.96
C ASP A 16 -11.48 -3.49 9.98
N ILE A 17 -10.15 -3.46 10.01
CA ILE A 17 -9.34 -4.25 10.94
C ILE A 17 -8.62 -3.28 11.88
N PRO A 18 -8.61 -3.49 13.21
CA PRO A 18 -7.92 -2.61 14.14
C PRO A 18 -6.43 -2.47 13.81
N VAL A 19 -5.89 -1.25 13.84
CA VAL A 19 -4.45 -1.03 13.56
C VAL A 19 -3.54 -1.76 14.54
N LEU A 20 -4.00 -1.94 15.79
CA LEU A 20 -3.31 -2.75 16.81
C LEU A 20 -3.00 -4.18 16.34
N THR A 21 -3.68 -4.69 15.31
CA THR A 21 -3.41 -6.01 14.74
C THR A 21 -2.01 -6.10 14.11
N ILE A 22 -1.50 -4.99 13.55
CA ILE A 22 -0.16 -4.95 12.95
C ILE A 22 0.89 -4.32 13.87
N THR A 23 0.47 -3.48 14.84
CA THR A 23 1.39 -2.76 15.72
C THR A 23 1.58 -3.34 17.12
N SER A 24 0.59 -4.05 17.68
CA SER A 24 0.76 -4.66 19.01
C SER A 24 1.39 -6.05 18.91
N GLY A 25 2.29 -6.37 19.84
CA GLY A 25 2.88 -7.71 19.98
C GLY A 25 2.09 -8.64 20.88
N ARG A 26 0.86 -8.27 21.25
CA ARG A 26 -0.09 -9.26 21.78
C ARG A 26 -0.33 -10.32 20.70
N SER A 27 0.02 -11.57 21.01
CA SER A 27 -0.26 -12.71 20.15
C SER A 27 -1.77 -12.92 20.03
N ASN A 28 -2.37 -12.41 18.95
CA ASN A 28 -3.73 -12.75 18.57
C ASN A 28 -3.74 -13.68 17.34
N PHE A 29 -4.78 -14.49 17.22
CA PHE A 29 -4.95 -15.47 16.14
C PHE A 29 -4.84 -14.80 14.75
N LEU A 30 -5.38 -13.60 14.61
CA LEU A 30 -5.35 -12.83 13.37
C LEU A 30 -3.91 -12.47 12.96
N ARG A 31 -3.09 -11.97 13.90
CA ARG A 31 -1.65 -11.70 13.71
C ARG A 31 -0.90 -12.96 13.27
N SER A 32 -1.16 -14.11 13.92
CA SER A 32 -0.58 -15.39 13.48
C SER A 32 -1.04 -15.80 12.08
N ALA A 33 -2.27 -15.47 11.67
CA ALA A 33 -2.77 -15.74 10.34
C ALA A 33 -2.16 -14.79 9.28
N LEU A 34 -2.04 -13.50 9.60
CA LEU A 34 -1.46 -12.50 8.70
C LEU A 34 0.00 -12.81 8.33
N ARG A 35 0.78 -13.33 9.29
CA ARG A 35 2.17 -13.78 9.04
C ARG A 35 2.29 -14.92 8.03
N ARG A 36 1.22 -15.67 7.76
CA ARG A 36 1.25 -16.84 6.87
C ARG A 36 1.02 -16.48 5.41
N PHE A 37 0.62 -15.24 5.12
CA PHE A 37 0.55 -14.78 3.76
C PHE A 37 1.95 -14.62 3.17
N GLU A 38 2.10 -15.02 1.91
CA GLU A 38 3.34 -14.80 1.17
C GLU A 38 3.45 -13.34 0.78
N GLU A 39 2.33 -12.75 0.40
CA GLU A 39 2.23 -11.34 0.05
C GLU A 39 1.00 -10.74 0.72
N ALA A 40 1.16 -9.55 1.29
CA ALA A 40 0.07 -8.80 1.87
C ALA A 40 0.12 -7.35 1.37
N TYR A 41 -1.00 -6.87 0.85
CA TYR A 41 -1.14 -5.52 0.31
C TYR A 41 -2.29 -4.81 1.00
N LEU A 42 -2.06 -3.58 1.43
CA LEU A 42 -3.04 -2.74 2.10
C LEU A 42 -3.32 -1.50 1.26
N PHE A 43 -4.57 -1.35 0.83
CA PHE A 43 -5.08 -0.13 0.22
C PHE A 43 -5.87 0.65 1.26
N SER A 44 -5.44 1.88 1.50
CA SER A 44 -5.91 2.73 2.59
C SER A 44 -6.31 4.12 2.07
N ASN A 45 -7.13 4.83 2.84
CA ASN A 45 -7.63 6.15 2.52
C ASN A 45 -8.05 6.84 3.82
N GLU A 46 -7.51 8.03 4.06
CA GLU A 46 -7.91 8.87 5.19
C GLU A 46 -9.42 9.18 5.15
N GLY A 47 -10.00 9.35 3.96
CA GLY A 47 -11.42 9.66 3.76
C GLY A 47 -12.38 8.62 4.36
N ASP A 48 -11.96 7.36 4.53
CA ASP A 48 -12.74 6.33 5.21
C ASP A 48 -13.06 6.70 6.68
N LEU A 49 -12.24 7.56 7.28
CA LEU A 49 -12.48 8.09 8.63
C LEU A 49 -13.78 8.91 8.70
N ALA A 50 -14.22 9.51 7.58
CA ALA A 50 -15.50 10.21 7.51
C ALA A 50 -16.66 9.28 7.94
N LEU A 51 -16.70 8.05 7.42
CA LEU A 51 -17.74 7.07 7.72
C LEU A 51 -17.74 6.69 9.21
N ARG A 52 -16.55 6.57 9.82
CA ARG A 52 -16.42 6.35 11.25
C ARG A 52 -16.99 7.51 12.07
N ILE A 53 -16.74 8.76 11.67
CA ILE A 53 -17.30 9.95 12.34
C ILE A 53 -18.82 9.90 12.27
N ALA A 54 -19.41 9.58 11.10
CA ALA A 54 -20.85 9.45 10.97
C ALA A 54 -21.42 8.32 11.85
N SER A 55 -20.80 7.15 11.86
CA SER A 55 -21.21 6.03 12.72
C SER A 55 -21.12 6.40 14.20
N THR A 56 -20.01 7.02 14.61
CA THR A 56 -19.81 7.49 15.99
C THR A 56 -20.84 8.54 16.37
N ALA A 57 -21.14 9.50 15.50
CA ALA A 57 -22.15 10.53 15.76
C ALA A 57 -23.55 9.92 15.92
N ALA A 58 -23.98 9.05 15.00
CA ALA A 58 -25.27 8.37 15.08
C ALA A 58 -25.40 7.51 16.34
N ASN A 59 -24.32 6.81 16.69
CA ASN A 59 -24.27 5.99 17.91
C ASN A 59 -24.18 6.85 19.17
N TYR A 60 -23.50 8.00 19.17
CA TYR A 60 -23.45 8.91 20.31
C TYR A 60 -24.82 9.51 20.62
N PHE A 61 -25.60 9.86 19.59
CA PHE A 61 -27.00 10.26 19.76
C PHE A 61 -27.86 9.13 20.35
N SER A 62 -27.50 7.87 20.09
CA SER A 62 -28.23 6.69 20.57
C SER A 62 -27.75 6.20 21.95
N PHE A 63 -26.46 6.33 22.24
CA PHE A 63 -25.76 5.86 23.45
C PHE A 63 -24.51 6.72 23.71
N PRO A 64 -24.55 7.66 24.68
CA PRO A 64 -23.40 8.51 24.99
C PRO A 64 -22.31 7.70 25.70
N ALA A 65 -21.34 7.18 24.93
CA ALA A 65 -20.14 6.54 25.46
C ALA A 65 -18.94 7.51 25.37
N LYS A 66 -18.25 7.71 26.51
CA LYS A 66 -17.03 8.55 26.59
C LYS A 66 -15.93 7.98 25.67
N THR A 67 -15.47 8.84 24.76
CA THR A 67 -14.18 8.86 24.04
C THR A 67 -13.26 7.65 24.26
N ARG A 68 -13.41 6.59 23.44
CA ARG A 68 -12.37 5.56 23.30
C ARG A 68 -11.50 5.86 22.08
N THR A 69 -10.22 6.07 22.32
CA THR A 69 -9.13 6.16 21.33
C THR A 69 -8.79 4.81 20.68
N GLN A 70 -9.42 3.71 21.10
CA GLN A 70 -9.15 2.33 20.66
C GLN A 70 -9.82 1.89 19.33
N GLY A 71 -10.19 2.83 18.46
CA GLY A 71 -11.05 2.56 17.30
C GLY A 71 -10.44 2.78 15.91
N TYR A 72 -9.12 2.94 15.79
CA TYR A 72 -8.49 3.16 14.48
C TYR A 72 -8.35 1.86 13.69
N ARG A 73 -8.64 1.93 12.39
CA ARG A 73 -8.65 0.80 11.47
C ARG A 73 -7.51 0.93 10.48
N LEU A 74 -7.04 -0.20 9.97
CA LEU A 74 -6.00 -0.29 8.94
C LEU A 74 -6.37 0.50 7.68
N GLY A 75 -7.67 0.58 7.34
CA GLY A 75 -8.15 1.43 6.25
C GLY A 75 -7.85 2.92 6.42
N ASN A 76 -7.62 3.40 7.64
CA ASN A 76 -7.34 4.81 7.95
C ASN A 76 -5.84 5.13 8.10
N VAL A 77 -4.95 4.16 7.87
CA VAL A 77 -3.51 4.39 7.88
C VAL A 77 -3.16 5.24 6.67
N THR A 78 -2.32 6.25 6.86
CA THR A 78 -1.78 7.10 5.79
C THR A 78 -0.28 6.90 5.68
N VAL A 79 0.24 7.09 4.48
CA VAL A 79 1.67 6.99 4.20
C VAL A 79 2.30 8.39 4.22
N CYS A 80 3.42 8.55 4.92
CA CYS A 80 4.13 9.82 5.04
C CYS A 80 5.64 9.62 4.94
N PRO A 81 6.39 10.54 4.31
CA PRO A 81 7.85 10.48 4.32
C PRO A 81 8.40 10.51 5.75
N LYS A 82 9.43 9.72 6.04
CA LYS A 82 10.08 9.62 7.36
C LYS A 82 10.43 10.98 7.97
N ASN A 83 10.96 11.90 7.15
CA ASN A 83 11.37 13.24 7.57
C ASN A 83 10.21 14.26 7.61
N ALA A 84 9.04 13.93 7.07
CA ALA A 84 7.88 14.82 7.07
C ALA A 84 7.09 14.80 8.38
N GLN A 85 7.34 13.81 9.25
CA GLN A 85 6.60 13.63 10.50
C GLN A 85 6.88 14.71 11.55
N THR A 86 8.08 15.29 11.55
CA THR A 86 8.46 16.40 12.45
C THR A 86 8.02 17.77 11.93
N LEU A 87 7.58 17.84 10.66
CA LEU A 87 7.14 19.07 10.03
C LEU A 87 5.66 19.33 10.30
N LYS A 88 5.32 20.60 10.58
CA LYS A 88 3.94 21.06 10.67
C LYS A 88 3.22 20.73 9.36
N SER A 89 1.92 20.38 9.44
CA SER A 89 1.14 19.91 8.29
C SER A 89 1.18 20.83 7.05
N LYS A 90 1.43 22.14 7.22
CA LYS A 90 1.49 23.12 6.12
C LYS A 90 2.84 23.13 5.37
N GLN A 91 3.87 22.50 5.94
CA GLN A 91 5.24 22.49 5.42
C GLN A 91 5.69 21.10 4.94
N ARG A 92 4.79 20.10 5.01
CA ARG A 92 5.12 18.74 4.57
C ARG A 92 5.26 18.72 3.03
N PRO A 93 6.43 18.34 2.48
CA PRO A 93 6.53 18.09 1.05
C PRO A 93 5.63 16.91 0.69
N GLN A 94 4.73 17.13 -0.27
CA GLN A 94 3.93 16.04 -0.85
C GLN A 94 4.81 15.29 -1.84
N ALA A 95 5.32 14.14 -1.42
CA ALA A 95 5.95 13.17 -2.31
C ALA A 95 4.93 12.08 -2.64
N TYR A 96 4.75 11.80 -3.93
CA TYR A 96 3.97 10.67 -4.43
C TYR A 96 4.91 9.65 -5.06
N GLY A 97 4.43 8.43 -5.28
CA GLY A 97 5.26 7.30 -5.69
C GLY A 97 5.65 6.43 -4.50
N ILE A 98 6.69 5.62 -4.68
CA ILE A 98 7.23 4.73 -3.64
C ILE A 98 8.17 5.53 -2.75
N LEU A 99 7.78 5.76 -1.50
CA LEU A 99 8.52 6.67 -0.60
C LEU A 99 9.80 6.07 -0.02
N ASN A 100 9.84 4.75 0.12
CA ASN A 100 11.00 4.05 0.68
C ASN A 100 11.88 3.41 -0.39
N LEU A 101 11.75 3.79 -1.66
CA LEU A 101 12.41 3.14 -2.80
C LEU A 101 13.93 3.04 -2.61
N ASP A 102 14.57 4.16 -2.24
CA ASP A 102 16.01 4.22 -1.97
C ASP A 102 16.42 3.44 -0.72
N GLU A 103 15.49 3.30 0.24
CA GLU A 103 15.71 2.62 1.52
C GLU A 103 15.33 1.13 1.47
N LEU A 104 14.77 0.60 0.37
CA LEU A 104 14.37 -0.81 0.25
C LEU A 104 15.55 -1.77 0.35
N SER A 105 16.73 -1.34 -0.10
CA SER A 105 17.97 -2.11 0.05
C SER A 105 18.52 -2.09 1.47
N ASN A 106 18.11 -1.12 2.29
CA ASN A 106 18.56 -0.99 3.66
C ASN A 106 17.82 -2.02 4.52
N PRO A 107 18.51 -3.02 5.10
CA PRO A 107 17.87 -3.99 5.96
C PRO A 107 17.25 -3.32 7.19
N ASN A 108 17.67 -2.09 7.54
CA ASN A 108 17.18 -1.30 8.67
C ASN A 108 15.96 -0.43 8.39
N CYS A 109 15.33 -0.55 7.22
CA CYS A 109 14.10 0.16 6.93
C CYS A 109 12.93 -0.45 7.73
N HIS A 110 12.36 0.33 8.66
CA HIS A 110 11.17 -0.06 9.42
C HIS A 110 9.94 0.63 8.83
N LEU A 111 8.96 -0.14 8.35
CA LEU A 111 7.84 0.44 7.63
C LEU A 111 6.94 1.29 8.52
N LEU A 112 6.88 1.00 9.82
CA LEU A 112 6.15 1.83 10.79
C LEU A 112 6.62 3.30 10.79
N GLU A 113 7.87 3.57 10.40
CA GLU A 113 8.40 4.93 10.28
C GLU A 113 7.80 5.72 9.11
N TYR A 114 7.05 5.07 8.22
CA TYR A 114 6.34 5.73 7.12
C TYR A 114 4.82 5.74 7.31
N LEU A 115 4.31 5.13 8.39
CA LEU A 115 2.87 4.99 8.62
C LEU A 115 2.39 5.95 9.72
N GLU A 116 1.32 6.67 9.44
CA GLU A 116 0.68 7.61 10.35
C GLU A 116 -0.81 7.29 10.44
N ILE A 117 -1.43 7.63 11.57
CA ILE A 117 -2.89 7.76 11.66
C ILE A 117 -3.22 9.24 11.81
N SER A 118 -3.88 9.81 10.80
CA SER A 118 -4.44 11.15 10.90
C SER A 118 -5.60 11.16 11.91
N VAL A 119 -5.38 11.81 13.06
CA VAL A 119 -6.42 12.05 14.06
C VAL A 119 -7.03 13.43 13.81
N LEU A 120 -8.37 13.53 13.92
CA LEU A 120 -9.09 14.81 13.96
C LEU A 120 -8.73 15.62 15.21
N ASN A 121 -7.50 16.11 15.26
CA ASN A 121 -7.02 17.27 16.01
C ASN A 121 -5.53 17.41 15.69
N LYS A 122 -5.20 18.52 15.03
CA LYS A 122 -3.99 18.72 14.23
C LYS A 122 -2.66 18.74 14.98
N ASP A 123 -2.66 18.57 16.30
CA ASP A 123 -1.47 18.64 17.13
C ASP A 123 -0.97 17.26 17.61
N ARG A 124 -1.68 16.17 17.26
CA ARG A 124 -1.31 14.80 17.67
C ARG A 124 -1.56 13.80 16.55
N SER A 125 -0.71 13.82 15.52
CA SER A 125 -0.50 12.63 14.72
C SER A 125 0.08 11.55 15.63
N GLN A 126 -0.69 10.49 15.93
CA GLN A 126 -0.17 9.39 16.73
C GLN A 126 0.70 8.52 15.82
N LYS A 127 2.00 8.49 16.12
CA LYS A 127 2.90 7.52 15.52
C LYS A 127 2.40 6.11 15.85
N LEU A 128 2.56 5.21 14.89
CA LEU A 128 2.29 3.79 15.08
C LEU A 128 3.38 3.05 15.84
N ASP A 129 4.46 3.75 16.16
CA ASP A 129 5.56 3.28 16.99
C ASP A 129 5.08 2.94 18.42
N PRO A 130 5.26 1.70 18.89
CA PRO A 130 4.87 1.28 20.24
C PRO A 130 5.51 2.13 21.35
N ALA A 131 6.67 2.74 21.12
CA ALA A 131 7.34 3.59 22.12
C ALA A 131 6.54 4.87 22.46
N ASN A 132 5.68 5.36 21.55
CA ASN A 132 4.92 6.60 21.75
C ASN A 132 3.48 6.39 22.26
N GLN A 133 3.03 5.13 22.42
CA GLN A 133 1.70 4.83 22.95
C GLN A 133 1.63 4.83 24.49
N GLN A 134 2.76 5.03 25.18
CA GLN A 134 2.84 4.95 26.64
C GLN A 134 2.26 6.16 27.40
N THR A 135 1.94 7.28 26.74
CA THR A 135 1.72 8.54 27.47
C THR A 135 0.27 8.86 27.83
N GLU A 136 -0.76 8.13 27.37
CA GLU A 136 -2.17 8.49 27.69
C GLU A 136 -3.08 7.29 27.92
N GLY A 137 -3.05 6.75 29.15
CA GLY A 137 -4.10 5.87 29.67
C GLY A 137 -3.53 4.68 30.45
N GLU A 138 -3.57 4.79 31.77
CA GLU A 138 -3.23 3.71 32.71
C GLU A 138 -3.99 2.40 32.44
N GLU A 139 -3.35 1.31 32.88
CA GLU A 139 -3.77 -0.09 32.88
C GLU A 139 -3.69 -0.85 31.56
N THR A 140 -2.47 -1.25 31.17
CA THR A 140 -2.29 -2.66 30.83
C THR A 140 -1.04 -3.23 31.49
N VAL A 141 -1.26 -4.18 32.39
CA VAL A 141 -0.25 -5.12 32.91
C VAL A 141 0.18 -6.03 31.74
N ALA A 142 1.16 -5.60 30.96
CA ALA A 142 1.82 -6.41 29.94
C ALA A 142 3.21 -5.83 29.67
N SER A 143 4.23 -6.59 30.09
CA SER A 143 5.67 -6.51 29.76
C SER A 143 6.18 -5.32 28.93
N ASN A 144 7.13 -4.58 29.50
CA ASN A 144 8.10 -3.68 28.86
C ASN A 144 9.04 -4.38 27.84
N GLN A 145 8.60 -5.43 27.15
CA GLN A 145 9.38 -5.98 26.04
C GLN A 145 9.01 -5.20 24.80
N GLU A 146 9.99 -4.50 24.24
CA GLU A 146 9.93 -3.96 22.87
C GLU A 146 9.39 -5.06 21.96
N ASP A 147 8.28 -4.78 21.27
CA ASP A 147 7.58 -5.79 20.49
C ASP A 147 8.48 -6.26 19.33
N GLN A 148 9.05 -7.45 19.52
CA GLN A 148 10.16 -8.03 18.76
C GLN A 148 9.81 -8.45 17.33
N GLU A 149 8.65 -8.09 16.79
CA GLU A 149 8.28 -8.42 15.41
C GLU A 149 7.22 -7.42 14.92
N SER A 150 7.56 -6.51 14.03
CA SER A 150 6.55 -5.68 13.37
C SER A 150 5.96 -6.44 12.19
N ILE A 151 4.70 -6.87 12.26
CA ILE A 151 4.01 -7.45 11.09
C ILE A 151 3.89 -6.42 9.98
N ALA A 152 3.91 -5.12 10.30
CA ALA A 152 3.80 -4.07 9.31
C ALA A 152 4.88 -4.18 8.23
N ASP A 153 6.08 -4.69 8.56
CA ASP A 153 7.16 -4.84 7.58
C ASP A 153 6.88 -5.92 6.52
N LEU A 154 5.87 -6.78 6.74
CA LEU A 154 5.41 -7.81 5.80
C LEU A 154 4.38 -7.28 4.79
N PHE A 155 3.88 -6.05 4.99
CA PHE A 155 2.83 -5.46 4.16
C PHE A 155 3.43 -4.42 3.21
N THR A 156 2.87 -4.37 2.00
CA THR A 156 3.02 -3.24 1.10
C THR A 156 1.79 -2.34 1.25
N TYR A 157 2.02 -1.04 1.43
CA TYR A 157 0.98 -0.05 1.69
C TYR A 157 0.79 0.84 0.48
N PHE A 158 -0.47 1.04 0.09
CA PHE A 158 -0.91 2.04 -0.87
C PHE A 158 -1.87 2.99 -0.16
N ASP A 159 -1.42 4.22 0.07
CA ASP A 159 -2.28 5.32 0.48
C ASP A 159 -2.87 5.96 -0.78
N CYS A 160 -4.18 5.75 -0.93
CA CYS A 160 -4.96 6.22 -2.06
C CYS A 160 -5.78 7.47 -1.70
N THR A 161 -5.47 8.17 -0.61
CA THR A 161 -6.26 9.33 -0.16
C THR A 161 -6.44 10.36 -1.26
N GLU A 162 -5.36 10.77 -1.91
CA GLU A 162 -5.37 11.73 -3.02
C GLU A 162 -5.43 11.06 -4.40
N TYR A 163 -5.76 9.76 -4.48
CA TYR A 163 -5.76 9.00 -5.73
C TYR A 163 -6.62 9.66 -6.81
N ARG A 164 -5.99 9.93 -7.97
CA ARG A 164 -6.62 10.51 -9.16
C ARG A 164 -6.61 9.54 -10.32
N ASP A 165 -7.78 9.39 -10.92
CA ASP A 165 -7.92 8.56 -12.11
C ASP A 165 -9.19 8.88 -12.89
N ARG A 166 -9.28 8.27 -14.08
CA ARG A 166 -10.53 8.12 -14.84
C ARG A 166 -11.37 7.08 -14.13
N ALA A 167 -12.48 7.53 -13.55
CA ALA A 167 -13.39 6.66 -12.81
C ALA A 167 -14.72 6.49 -13.52
N ASP A 168 -15.22 5.25 -13.53
CA ASP A 168 -16.46 4.84 -14.19
C ASP A 168 -17.71 5.27 -13.39
N TYR A 169 -17.84 6.57 -13.08
CA TYR A 169 -18.97 7.07 -12.28
C TYR A 169 -20.28 7.18 -13.08
N ASN A 170 -20.22 7.33 -14.41
CA ASN A 170 -21.39 7.35 -15.28
C ASN A 170 -21.01 7.21 -16.77
N ALA A 171 -21.84 6.52 -17.56
CA ALA A 171 -21.63 6.35 -19.00
C ALA A 171 -21.68 7.69 -19.79
N ASP A 172 -22.37 8.69 -19.25
CA ASP A 172 -22.58 10.00 -19.88
C ASP A 172 -21.55 11.07 -19.45
N CYS A 173 -20.70 10.77 -18.47
CA CYS A 173 -19.67 11.70 -18.00
C CYS A 173 -18.38 11.43 -18.75
N GLN A 174 -17.96 12.40 -19.57
CA GLN A 174 -16.66 12.37 -20.24
C GLN A 174 -15.54 12.09 -19.24
N PHE A 175 -14.55 11.32 -19.68
CA PHE A 175 -13.38 10.83 -18.92
C PHE A 175 -12.52 11.96 -18.35
N ILE A 176 -12.94 12.58 -17.24
CA ILE A 176 -12.17 13.62 -16.56
C ILE A 176 -11.40 12.98 -15.40
N ASP A 177 -10.08 13.19 -15.37
CA ASP A 177 -9.23 12.79 -14.24
C ASP A 177 -9.62 13.56 -12.98
N ALA A 178 -10.16 12.84 -12.00
CA ALA A 178 -10.66 13.42 -10.76
C ALA A 178 -10.21 12.61 -9.55
N ASN A 179 -10.29 13.22 -8.37
CA ASN A 179 -10.08 12.50 -7.12
C ASN A 179 -11.14 11.40 -7.02
N VAL A 180 -10.71 10.16 -6.82
CA VAL A 180 -11.59 8.98 -6.80
C VAL A 180 -12.18 8.79 -5.41
N LEU A 181 -11.37 8.95 -4.36
CA LEU A 181 -11.74 8.59 -2.99
C LEU A 181 -12.04 9.80 -2.08
N ILE A 182 -11.71 11.01 -2.53
CA ILE A 182 -12.01 12.27 -1.86
C ILE A 182 -12.61 13.28 -2.84
N LEU A 183 -13.10 14.42 -2.35
CA LEU A 183 -13.61 15.49 -3.22
C LEU A 183 -12.46 16.23 -3.90
N ASN A 184 -12.73 16.80 -5.07
CA ASN A 184 -11.75 17.62 -5.79
C ASN A 184 -11.34 18.84 -4.94
N GLY A 185 -10.03 19.11 -4.89
CA GLY A 185 -9.46 20.21 -4.11
C GLY A 185 -9.23 19.90 -2.62
N GLN A 186 -9.62 18.71 -2.15
CA GLN A 186 -9.18 18.19 -0.86
C GLN A 186 -7.78 17.60 -0.98
N ARG A 187 -7.03 17.65 0.13
CA ARG A 187 -5.67 17.12 0.26
C ARG A 187 -5.45 16.55 1.66
N SER A 188 -4.62 15.53 1.76
CA SER A 188 -4.16 14.95 3.01
C SER A 188 -3.14 15.87 3.70
N PRO A 189 -3.19 16.04 5.03
CA PRO A 189 -4.23 15.52 5.92
C PRO A 189 -5.54 16.32 5.81
N LEU A 190 -6.67 15.60 5.80
CA LEU A 190 -8.01 16.19 5.69
C LEU A 190 -8.38 17.02 6.94
N LYS A 191 -9.07 18.14 6.72
CA LYS A 191 -9.58 18.98 7.82
C LYS A 191 -10.97 18.50 8.25
N LEU A 192 -11.42 18.90 9.43
CA LEU A 192 -12.78 18.61 9.91
C LEU A 192 -13.87 18.98 8.89
N LEU A 193 -13.75 20.14 8.24
CA LEU A 193 -14.68 20.56 7.19
C LEU A 193 -14.63 19.67 5.95
N ASP A 194 -13.47 19.09 5.64
CA ASP A 194 -13.32 18.16 4.53
C ASP A 194 -14.07 16.86 4.80
N TYR A 195 -13.99 16.34 6.03
CA TYR A 195 -14.78 15.19 6.46
C TYR A 195 -16.28 15.46 6.43
N ILE A 196 -16.74 16.63 6.89
CA ILE A 196 -18.15 17.00 6.82
C ILE A 196 -18.63 17.05 5.36
N ARG A 197 -17.82 17.62 4.45
CA ARG A 197 -18.14 17.64 3.02
C ARG A 197 -18.18 16.24 2.42
N LEU A 198 -17.27 15.34 2.82
CA LEU A 198 -17.28 13.95 2.39
C LEU A 198 -18.55 13.23 2.85
N LEU A 199 -19.00 13.46 4.09
CA LEU A 199 -20.25 12.89 4.61
C LEU A 199 -21.48 13.40 3.85
N VAL A 200 -21.55 14.70 3.58
CA VAL A 200 -22.62 15.27 2.75
C VAL A 200 -22.56 14.68 1.34
N GLY A 201 -21.36 14.57 0.76
CA GLY A 201 -21.14 13.95 -0.55
C GLY A 201 -21.59 12.49 -0.58
N PHE A 202 -21.28 11.71 0.46
CA PHE A 202 -21.69 10.31 0.58
C PHE A 202 -23.21 10.18 0.75
N ALA A 203 -23.84 10.99 1.62
CA ALA A 203 -25.29 10.96 1.84
C ALA A 203 -26.09 11.42 0.60
N THR A 204 -25.51 12.31 -0.21
CA THR A 204 -26.10 12.77 -1.48
C THR A 204 -25.62 11.95 -2.68
N PHE A 205 -24.79 10.93 -2.45
CA PHE A 205 -24.29 10.05 -3.51
C PHE A 205 -25.47 9.25 -4.07
N SER A 206 -25.82 9.59 -5.30
CA SER A 206 -26.79 8.83 -6.09
C SER A 206 -26.10 8.41 -7.38
N PRO A 207 -25.91 7.10 -7.62
CA PRO A 207 -25.30 6.59 -8.86
C PRO A 207 -26.03 7.06 -10.12
N ARG A 208 -27.30 7.46 -9.99
CA ARG A 208 -28.17 7.85 -11.12
C ARG A 208 -28.46 9.35 -11.23
N LYS A 209 -28.28 10.15 -10.17
CA LYS A 209 -28.79 11.55 -10.14
C LYS A 209 -27.76 12.65 -9.90
N PHE A 210 -26.58 12.36 -9.36
CA PHE A 210 -25.60 13.41 -9.04
C PHE A 210 -24.17 13.02 -9.44
N PRO A 211 -23.79 13.20 -10.72
CA PRO A 211 -22.39 13.05 -11.15
C PRO A 211 -21.43 14.13 -10.61
N LYS A 212 -21.93 15.15 -9.88
CA LYS A 212 -21.16 16.36 -9.56
C LYS A 212 -20.68 16.51 -8.12
N GLY A 213 -20.84 15.53 -7.22
CA GLY A 213 -20.39 15.76 -5.85
C GLY A 213 -20.26 14.60 -4.87
N GLY A 214 -20.87 13.44 -5.12
CA GLY A 214 -20.71 12.31 -4.21
C GLY A 214 -19.47 11.47 -4.52
N ARG A 215 -18.80 10.98 -3.47
CA ARG A 215 -17.63 10.08 -3.57
C ARG A 215 -17.83 8.88 -2.66
N ASP A 216 -17.57 7.70 -3.20
CA ASP A 216 -17.51 6.48 -2.41
C ASP A 216 -16.11 6.36 -1.80
N VAL A 217 -15.95 6.86 -0.58
CA VAL A 217 -14.67 6.88 0.13
C VAL A 217 -14.17 5.49 0.52
N HIS A 218 -15.05 4.48 0.49
CA HIS A 218 -14.78 3.12 0.97
C HIS A 218 -14.63 2.13 -0.20
N GLY A 219 -15.59 2.11 -1.12
CA GLY A 219 -15.61 1.22 -2.29
C GLY A 219 -15.02 1.84 -3.56
N GLY A 220 -14.73 3.15 -3.57
CA GLY A 220 -14.34 3.89 -4.77
C GLY A 220 -13.05 3.41 -5.45
N TYR A 221 -12.21 2.63 -4.76
CA TYR A 221 -11.00 2.00 -5.31
C TYR A 221 -11.28 1.20 -6.59
N PHE A 222 -12.45 0.55 -6.64
CA PHE A 222 -12.87 -0.26 -7.79
C PHE A 222 -13.45 0.56 -8.94
N LEU A 223 -13.66 1.87 -8.75
CA LEU A 223 -14.15 2.76 -9.80
C LEU A 223 -13.00 3.32 -10.64
N GLY A 224 -11.81 3.47 -10.06
CA GLY A 224 -10.61 3.88 -10.80
C GLY A 224 -10.01 2.73 -11.61
N LYS A 225 -9.67 2.99 -12.87
CA LYS A 225 -9.01 2.05 -13.79
C LYS A 225 -7.69 1.50 -13.22
N PHE A 226 -6.81 2.35 -12.71
CA PHE A 226 -5.48 1.96 -12.24
C PHE A 226 -5.52 1.15 -10.95
N CYS A 227 -6.22 1.60 -9.90
CA CYS A 227 -6.39 0.80 -8.67
C CYS A 227 -7.01 -0.56 -8.97
N LYS A 228 -8.02 -0.64 -9.83
CA LYS A 228 -8.61 -1.91 -10.29
C LYS A 228 -7.58 -2.80 -10.96
N PHE A 229 -6.78 -2.25 -11.88
CA PHE A 229 -5.69 -2.95 -12.55
C PHE A 229 -4.65 -3.47 -11.54
N LEU A 230 -4.16 -2.60 -10.65
CA LEU A 230 -3.16 -2.90 -9.64
C LEU A 230 -3.64 -3.99 -8.69
N MET A 231 -4.84 -3.84 -8.10
CA MET A 231 -5.43 -4.82 -7.18
C MET A 231 -5.57 -6.19 -7.84
N TYR A 232 -6.13 -6.28 -9.05
CA TYR A 232 -6.30 -7.56 -9.73
C TYR A 232 -4.98 -8.17 -10.18
N ARG A 233 -4.05 -7.38 -10.70
CA ARG A 233 -2.74 -7.90 -11.12
C ARG A 233 -1.98 -8.46 -9.92
N LEU A 234 -1.95 -7.78 -8.78
CA LEU A 234 -1.36 -8.33 -7.55
C LEU A 234 -2.12 -9.59 -7.08
N ALA A 235 -3.45 -9.57 -7.08
CA ALA A 235 -4.29 -10.70 -6.67
C ALA A 235 -4.10 -11.95 -7.53
N PHE A 236 -3.81 -11.82 -8.83
CA PHE A 236 -3.68 -12.96 -9.76
C PHE A 236 -2.23 -13.34 -10.07
N LEU A 237 -1.32 -12.37 -10.18
CA LEU A 237 0.07 -12.58 -10.58
C LEU A 237 1.05 -12.57 -9.40
N GLY A 238 0.78 -11.78 -8.36
CA GLY A 238 1.75 -11.44 -7.31
C GLY A 238 2.75 -10.35 -7.75
N LEU A 239 3.56 -9.82 -6.84
CA LEU A 239 4.43 -8.66 -7.13
C LEU A 239 5.39 -8.95 -8.28
N GLN A 240 6.10 -10.08 -8.22
CA GLN A 240 7.12 -10.44 -9.21
C GLN A 240 6.56 -10.40 -10.65
N LYS A 241 5.51 -11.17 -10.90
CA LYS A 241 4.90 -11.26 -12.23
C LYS A 241 4.13 -10.00 -12.60
N PHE A 242 3.65 -9.24 -11.62
CA PHE A 242 3.09 -7.92 -11.86
C PHE A 242 4.15 -6.97 -12.43
N LEU A 243 5.32 -6.87 -11.80
CA LEU A 243 6.45 -6.07 -12.31
C LEU A 243 6.88 -6.53 -13.70
N ASP A 244 7.01 -7.85 -13.91
CA ASP A 244 7.39 -8.43 -15.21
C ASP A 244 6.38 -8.06 -16.32
N SER A 245 5.08 -7.95 -15.96
CA SER A 245 4.01 -7.52 -16.89
C SER A 245 3.92 -6.00 -17.07
N LEU A 246 4.42 -5.22 -16.10
CA LEU A 246 4.31 -3.77 -16.12
C LEU A 246 5.21 -3.16 -17.20
N ILE A 247 6.39 -3.73 -17.41
CA ILE A 247 7.37 -3.27 -18.42
C ILE A 247 6.80 -3.23 -19.83
N THR A 248 5.87 -4.14 -20.14
CA THR A 248 5.21 -4.21 -21.46
C THR A 248 3.89 -3.42 -21.50
N THR A 249 3.47 -2.82 -20.38
CA THR A 249 2.20 -2.08 -20.29
C THR A 249 2.46 -0.61 -20.55
N SER A 250 1.81 -0.03 -21.57
CA SER A 250 2.01 1.38 -21.91
C SER A 250 1.36 2.32 -20.88
N PRO A 251 1.87 3.56 -20.70
CA PRO A 251 1.25 4.54 -19.82
C PRO A 251 -0.22 4.83 -20.17
N GLU A 252 -0.56 4.83 -21.46
CA GLU A 252 -1.92 5.09 -21.95
C GLU A 252 -2.91 4.00 -21.52
N GLU A 253 -2.48 2.73 -21.51
CA GLU A 253 -3.28 1.63 -20.99
C GLU A 253 -3.62 1.83 -19.50
N LEU A 254 -2.72 2.46 -18.75
CA LEU A 254 -2.92 2.84 -17.35
C LEU A 254 -3.67 4.17 -17.18
N GLY A 255 -4.10 4.79 -18.28
CA GLY A 255 -4.81 6.06 -18.29
C GLY A 255 -3.92 7.24 -17.91
N ILE A 256 -2.63 7.18 -18.25
CA ILE A 256 -1.66 8.25 -18.06
C ILE A 256 -1.38 8.86 -19.44
N SER A 257 -1.50 10.18 -19.54
CA SER A 257 -1.19 10.91 -20.78
C SER A 257 0.12 11.70 -20.70
N THR A 258 0.73 11.76 -19.51
CA THR A 258 2.03 12.41 -19.34
C THR A 258 3.11 11.54 -19.98
N PRO A 259 4.03 12.13 -20.76
CA PRO A 259 5.14 11.37 -21.32
C PRO A 259 5.99 10.80 -20.20
N LEU A 260 6.59 9.65 -20.48
CA LEU A 260 7.56 9.01 -19.59
C LEU A 260 8.83 9.87 -19.51
N PRO A 261 9.51 9.95 -18.35
CA PRO A 261 10.83 10.56 -18.25
C PRO A 261 11.84 9.91 -19.21
N ASP A 262 12.71 10.72 -19.83
CA ASP A 262 13.64 10.26 -20.87
C ASP A 262 14.58 9.14 -20.39
N ASP A 263 15.03 9.24 -19.14
CA ASP A 263 15.87 8.24 -18.46
C ASP A 263 15.13 6.91 -18.31
N LEU A 264 13.91 6.96 -17.78
CA LEU A 264 13.09 5.77 -17.59
C LEU A 264 12.64 5.16 -18.92
N GLN A 265 12.41 5.98 -19.95
CA GLN A 265 12.11 5.51 -21.30
C GLN A 265 13.30 4.76 -21.91
N ALA A 266 14.52 5.29 -21.76
CA ALA A 266 15.73 4.63 -22.24
C ALA A 266 15.96 3.28 -21.52
N ASP A 267 15.75 3.25 -20.20
CA ASP A 267 15.90 2.03 -19.41
C ASP A 267 14.88 0.95 -19.78
N LEU A 268 13.61 1.32 -19.97
CA LEU A 268 12.58 0.38 -20.42
C LEU A 268 12.85 -0.14 -21.83
N ALA A 269 13.27 0.72 -22.76
CA ALA A 269 13.62 0.31 -24.12
C ALA A 269 14.76 -0.72 -24.12
N LYS A 270 15.82 -0.46 -23.36
CA LYS A 270 16.95 -1.39 -23.18
C LYS A 270 16.50 -2.75 -22.63
N ILE A 271 15.57 -2.75 -21.67
CA ILE A 271 15.04 -4.00 -21.09
C ILE A 271 14.17 -4.76 -22.09
N LEU A 272 13.36 -4.07 -22.89
CA LEU A 272 12.53 -4.71 -23.90
C LEU A 272 13.37 -5.41 -24.97
N GLU A 273 14.46 -4.78 -25.42
CA GLU A 273 15.43 -5.40 -26.33
C GLU A 273 16.08 -6.67 -25.73
N LEU A 274 16.41 -6.63 -24.43
CA LEU A 274 16.94 -7.78 -23.70
C LEU A 274 15.90 -8.89 -23.51
N LYS A 275 14.63 -8.55 -23.31
CA LYS A 275 13.57 -9.53 -23.09
C LYS A 275 13.31 -10.38 -24.33
N GLU A 276 13.38 -9.77 -25.52
CA GLU A 276 13.25 -10.48 -26.80
C GLU A 276 14.35 -11.54 -27.02
N THR A 277 15.50 -11.38 -26.37
CA THR A 277 16.60 -12.37 -26.41
C THR A 277 16.50 -13.46 -25.34
N ILE A 278 15.90 -13.17 -24.18
CA ILE A 278 15.86 -14.07 -23.01
C ILE A 278 14.62 -14.97 -22.98
N ASP A 279 13.43 -14.45 -23.32
CA ASP A 279 12.18 -15.22 -23.24
C ASP A 279 12.18 -16.54 -24.05
N PRO A 280 12.80 -16.62 -25.25
CA PRO A 280 12.92 -17.89 -25.99
C PRO A 280 13.82 -18.91 -25.27
N ALA A 281 14.89 -18.44 -24.60
CA ALA A 281 15.80 -19.28 -23.85
C ALA A 281 15.13 -19.85 -22.58
N LEU A 282 14.31 -19.04 -21.89
CA LEU A 282 13.53 -19.49 -20.72
C LEU A 282 12.35 -20.40 -21.12
N ALA A 283 11.67 -20.13 -22.23
CA ALA A 283 10.56 -20.94 -22.72
C ALA A 283 11.00 -22.35 -23.12
N SER A 284 12.12 -22.47 -23.83
CA SER A 284 12.71 -23.77 -24.20
C SER A 284 13.19 -24.61 -23.01
N LEU A 285 13.48 -23.98 -21.87
CA LEU A 285 13.79 -24.67 -20.60
C LEU A 285 12.53 -25.17 -19.86
N SER A 286 11.36 -24.60 -20.14
CA SER A 286 10.10 -24.93 -19.45
C SER A 286 9.32 -26.09 -20.08
N GLU A 287 9.66 -26.49 -21.31
CA GLU A 287 8.96 -27.58 -22.05
C GLU A 287 9.56 -28.98 -21.82
N GLY A 288 10.58 -29.13 -20.97
CA GLY A 288 11.21 -30.42 -20.71
C GLY A 288 11.58 -30.64 -19.23
N ILE A 289 10.88 -31.61 -18.61
CA ILE A 289 11.21 -32.33 -17.36
C ILE A 289 10.56 -31.78 -16.06
N ALA A 290 10.04 -32.74 -15.28
CA ALA A 290 9.39 -32.58 -13.99
C ALA A 290 10.31 -31.93 -12.92
N PRO A 291 9.74 -31.27 -11.90
CA PRO A 291 10.48 -30.43 -10.96
C PRO A 291 11.20 -31.29 -9.92
N LYS A 292 12.41 -31.73 -10.25
CA LYS A 292 13.43 -32.13 -9.26
C LYS A 292 14.77 -31.46 -9.48
N ASP A 293 15.02 -30.94 -10.68
CA ASP A 293 16.22 -30.18 -11.02
C ASP A 293 15.79 -28.74 -11.28
N ALA A 294 15.82 -27.91 -10.23
CA ALA A 294 15.65 -26.47 -10.42
C ALA A 294 16.78 -25.99 -11.35
N VAL A 295 16.42 -25.55 -12.55
CA VAL A 295 17.35 -24.95 -13.50
C VAL A 295 18.03 -23.79 -12.79
N VAL A 296 19.31 -23.96 -12.48
CA VAL A 296 20.14 -22.91 -11.91
C VAL A 296 20.33 -21.89 -13.02
N LEU A 297 19.60 -20.78 -12.93
CA LEU A 297 19.84 -19.64 -13.79
C LEU A 297 21.30 -19.21 -13.62
N GLU A 298 21.97 -18.95 -14.74
CA GLU A 298 23.31 -18.40 -14.69
C GLU A 298 23.27 -17.05 -13.96
N GLU A 299 24.34 -16.73 -13.22
CA GLU A 299 24.43 -15.51 -12.40
C GLU A 299 24.16 -14.24 -13.23
N GLU A 300 24.55 -14.26 -14.51
CA GLU A 300 24.29 -13.20 -15.47
C GLU A 300 22.79 -13.02 -15.77
N GLN A 301 22.06 -14.11 -16.03
CA GLN A 301 20.61 -14.07 -16.26
C GLN A 301 19.87 -13.57 -15.02
N LEU A 302 20.33 -13.97 -13.83
CA LEU A 302 19.76 -13.51 -12.57
C LEU A 302 20.00 -12.00 -12.36
N ALA A 303 21.19 -11.50 -12.71
CA ALA A 303 21.51 -10.07 -12.67
C ALA A 303 20.65 -9.27 -13.64
N GLN A 304 20.43 -9.77 -14.85
CA GLN A 304 19.54 -9.15 -15.85
C GLN A 304 18.09 -9.08 -15.34
N LEU A 305 17.56 -10.17 -14.76
CA LEU A 305 16.23 -10.20 -14.17
C LEU A 305 16.08 -9.23 -12.98
N ARG A 306 17.12 -9.07 -12.17
CA ARG A 306 17.14 -8.07 -11.08
C ARG A 306 17.06 -6.66 -11.63
N GLN A 307 17.90 -6.34 -12.62
CA GLN A 307 17.90 -5.03 -13.26
C GLN A 307 16.55 -4.72 -13.90
N GLN A 308 15.96 -5.70 -14.58
CA GLN A 308 14.63 -5.60 -15.17
C GLN A 308 13.58 -5.17 -14.14
N ARG A 309 13.58 -5.80 -12.96
CA ARG A 309 12.61 -5.49 -11.90
C ARG A 309 12.87 -4.20 -11.17
N LEU A 310 14.12 -3.77 -11.07
CA LEU A 310 14.45 -2.45 -10.53
C LEU A 310 13.85 -1.35 -11.41
N VAL A 311 14.03 -1.41 -12.72
CA VAL A 311 13.40 -0.46 -13.64
C VAL A 311 11.87 -0.56 -13.62
N ALA A 312 11.31 -1.77 -13.49
CA ALA A 312 9.87 -1.93 -13.32
C ALA A 312 9.35 -1.28 -12.02
N LEU A 313 10.13 -1.30 -10.94
CA LEU A 313 9.79 -0.61 -9.70
C LEU A 313 9.86 0.92 -9.86
N ASP A 314 10.88 1.43 -10.55
CA ASP A 314 10.98 2.87 -10.86
C ASP A 314 9.79 3.32 -11.71
N TYR A 315 9.40 2.50 -12.69
CA TYR A 315 8.21 2.74 -13.49
C TYR A 315 6.92 2.70 -12.67
N LEU A 316 6.78 1.72 -11.77
CA LEU A 316 5.65 1.68 -10.83
C LEU A 316 5.61 2.91 -9.91
N SER A 317 6.77 3.35 -9.41
CA SER A 317 6.89 4.55 -8.59
C SER A 317 6.42 5.79 -9.35
N TRP A 318 6.87 5.94 -10.60
CA TRP A 318 6.42 7.01 -11.49
C TRP A 318 4.92 6.96 -11.75
N ILE A 319 4.35 5.78 -12.04
CA ILE A 319 2.90 5.59 -12.21
C ILE A 319 2.14 6.01 -10.96
N CYS A 320 2.56 5.55 -9.78
CA CYS A 320 1.97 5.95 -8.51
C CYS A 320 2.04 7.47 -8.32
N ALA A 321 3.15 8.11 -8.71
CA ALA A 321 3.27 9.56 -8.67
C ALA A 321 2.26 10.27 -9.60
N GLN A 322 2.10 9.81 -10.84
CA GLN A 322 1.11 10.37 -11.77
C GLN A 322 -0.33 10.20 -11.27
N LYS A 323 -0.61 9.11 -10.56
CA LYS A 323 -1.92 8.81 -9.98
C LYS A 323 -2.13 9.40 -8.57
N GLN A 324 -1.18 10.16 -8.04
CA GLN A 324 -1.22 10.73 -6.69
C GLN A 324 -1.43 9.66 -5.60
N ILE A 325 -0.77 8.51 -5.75
CA ILE A 325 -0.71 7.44 -4.76
C ILE A 325 0.63 7.52 -4.05
N GLN A 326 0.60 7.40 -2.73
CA GLN A 326 1.81 7.23 -1.92
C GLN A 326 1.92 5.76 -1.56
N ALA A 327 3.07 5.15 -1.81
CA ALA A 327 3.29 3.74 -1.57
C ALA A 327 4.52 3.51 -0.69
N VAL A 328 4.48 2.45 0.10
CA VAL A 328 5.62 1.95 0.88
C VAL A 328 5.67 0.45 0.70
N PHE A 329 6.77 -0.05 0.15
CA PHE A 329 6.93 -1.46 -0.16
C PHE A 329 7.56 -2.24 0.99
N SER A 330 7.09 -3.47 1.19
CA SER A 330 7.70 -4.43 2.11
C SER A 330 9.16 -4.71 1.72
N PRO A 331 10.14 -4.53 2.65
CA PRO A 331 11.52 -4.93 2.42
C PRO A 331 11.65 -6.42 2.11
N GLU A 332 10.80 -7.27 2.69
CA GLU A 332 10.75 -8.71 2.39
C GLU A 332 10.49 -8.93 0.90
N ARG A 333 9.45 -8.25 0.37
CA ARG A 333 9.06 -8.42 -1.03
C ARG A 333 10.09 -7.86 -1.99
N TYR A 334 10.75 -6.77 -1.63
CA TYR A 334 11.89 -6.29 -2.40
C TYR A 334 13.01 -7.34 -2.48
N GLN A 335 13.45 -7.88 -1.34
CA GLN A 335 14.50 -8.90 -1.29
C GLN A 335 14.12 -10.18 -2.07
N VAL A 336 12.88 -10.64 -1.93
CA VAL A 336 12.41 -11.89 -2.55
C VAL A 336 12.06 -11.71 -4.03
N ASP A 337 11.22 -10.74 -4.37
CA ASP A 337 10.71 -10.60 -5.74
C ASP A 337 11.67 -9.90 -6.68
N VAL A 338 12.40 -8.90 -6.17
CA VAL A 338 13.25 -8.04 -6.99
C VAL A 338 14.66 -8.61 -6.98
N LEU A 339 15.21 -8.88 -5.79
CA LEU A 339 16.57 -9.37 -5.63
C LEU A 339 16.72 -10.90 -5.70
N LYS A 340 15.60 -11.64 -5.77
CA LYS A 340 15.59 -13.11 -5.85
C LYS A 340 16.24 -13.82 -4.66
N GLY A 341 16.14 -13.23 -3.46
CA GLY A 341 16.55 -13.87 -2.22
C GLY A 341 15.66 -15.07 -1.87
N ASP A 342 16.21 -16.02 -1.12
CA ASP A 342 15.39 -17.08 -0.51
C ASP A 342 14.44 -16.48 0.51
N ARG A 343 13.15 -16.78 0.36
CA ARG A 343 12.12 -16.16 1.19
C ARG A 343 12.20 -16.59 2.65
N GLU A 344 12.49 -17.85 2.93
CA GLU A 344 12.54 -18.31 4.31
C GLU A 344 13.70 -17.66 5.04
N GLU A 345 14.86 -17.57 4.37
CA GLU A 345 16.03 -16.88 4.90
C GLU A 345 15.75 -15.39 5.14
N VAL A 346 15.24 -14.68 4.13
CA VAL A 346 14.91 -13.25 4.25
C VAL A 346 13.91 -13.01 5.37
N ARG A 347 12.84 -13.79 5.43
CA ARG A 347 11.79 -13.64 6.44
C ARG A 347 12.32 -13.98 7.84
N GLU A 348 13.15 -15.01 7.98
CA GLU A 348 13.81 -15.34 9.25
C GLU A 348 14.72 -14.20 9.70
N GLN A 349 15.56 -13.66 8.81
CA GLN A 349 16.42 -12.51 9.12
C GLN A 349 15.60 -11.29 9.57
N MET A 350 14.50 -10.96 8.88
CA MET A 350 13.65 -9.82 9.23
C MET A 350 12.93 -10.00 10.56
N LEU A 351 12.47 -11.22 10.88
CA LEU A 351 11.81 -11.50 12.15
C LEU A 351 12.81 -11.55 13.32
N MET A 352 14.02 -12.07 13.08
CA MET A 352 15.07 -12.19 14.10
C MET A 352 15.80 -10.86 14.37
N ARG A 353 15.77 -9.92 13.42
CA ARG A 353 16.35 -8.57 13.53
C ARG A 353 15.91 -7.82 14.78
N ASN A 354 14.67 -8.02 15.19
CA ASN A 354 14.04 -7.33 16.31
C ASN A 354 14.25 -8.07 17.66
N MET A 355 15.13 -9.09 17.69
CA MET A 355 15.52 -9.81 18.92
C MET A 355 16.83 -9.33 19.54
N LYS A 356 17.57 -8.44 18.87
CA LYS A 356 18.81 -7.80 19.37
C LYS A 356 18.51 -6.39 19.84
#